data_AF-A0A5C3L0I2-F1
#
_entry.id   AF-A0A5C3L0I2-F1
#
_cell.length_a   1.000
_cell.length_b   1.000
_cell.length_c   1.000
_cell.angle_alpha   90.00
_cell.angle_beta   90.00
_cell.angle_gamma   90.00
#
_symmetry.space_group_name_H-M   'P 1'
#
loop_
_entity.id
_entity.type
_entity.pdbx_description
1 polymer ?
#
loop_
_entity_poly.entity_id
_entity_poly.type
_entity_poly.pdbx_seq_one_letter_code
_entity_poly.pdbx_strand_id
1 'polypeptide(L)'
;MAGPNLEIFKFSLYLFVPIAAFVHFGDPEWYKEHVIPYRNKLFPPPDRTVQNIPTDSVAIRQELERIKAERMARRAAREEQEQNK
;
A
#
# COMPACT_ATOMS: atom_id res chain seq x y z
N MET A 1 -41.88 -22.32 -7.11
CA MET A 1 -40.41 -22.52 -7.13
C MET A 1 -40.09 -23.25 -8.43
N ALA A 2 -39.33 -22.66 -9.35
CA ALA A 2 -38.93 -23.38 -10.57
C ALA A 2 -38.07 -24.56 -10.13
N GLY A 3 -38.46 -25.79 -10.51
CA GLY A 3 -38.03 -27.05 -9.89
C GLY A 3 -36.53 -27.38 -10.05
N PRO A 4 -36.15 -28.67 -9.99
CA PRO A 4 -34.75 -29.12 -9.88
C PRO A 4 -33.75 -28.49 -10.87
N ASN A 5 -34.19 -28.16 -12.08
CA ASN A 5 -33.36 -27.50 -13.09
C ASN A 5 -32.83 -26.13 -12.64
N LEU A 6 -33.62 -25.35 -11.88
CA LEU A 6 -33.18 -24.05 -11.38
C LEU A 6 -32.11 -24.22 -10.29
N GLU A 7 -32.21 -25.26 -9.48
CA GLU A 7 -31.22 -25.56 -8.44
C GLU A 7 -29.88 -25.95 -9.04
N ILE A 8 -29.90 -26.79 -10.09
CA ILE A 8 -28.69 -27.17 -10.84
C ILE A 8 -28.02 -25.96 -11.49
N PHE A 9 -28.81 -25.04 -12.08
CA PHE A 9 -28.28 -23.81 -12.65
C PHE A 9 -27.60 -22.91 -11.61
N LYS A 10 -28.26 -22.65 -10.47
CA LYS A 10 -27.70 -21.85 -9.38
C LYS A 10 -26.43 -22.46 -8.83
N PHE A 11 -26.44 -23.78 -8.60
CA PHE A 11 -25.27 -24.51 -8.13
C PHE A 11 -24.10 -24.38 -9.10
N SER A 12 -24.36 -24.55 -10.39
CA SER A 12 -23.35 -24.40 -11.44
C SER A 12 -22.79 -22.97 -11.45
N LEU A 13 -23.65 -21.95 -11.38
CA LEU A 13 -23.22 -20.57 -11.32
C LEU A 13 -22.32 -20.30 -10.09
N TYR A 14 -22.76 -20.74 -8.90
CA TYR A 14 -21.98 -20.56 -7.67
C TYR A 14 -20.67 -21.31 -7.66
N LEU A 15 -20.56 -22.41 -8.39
CA LEU A 15 -19.31 -23.15 -8.52
C LEU A 15 -18.39 -22.53 -9.57
N PHE A 16 -18.90 -22.31 -10.79
CA PHE A 16 -18.07 -21.91 -11.93
C PHE A 16 -17.66 -20.45 -11.91
N VAL A 17 -18.49 -19.54 -11.39
CA VAL A 17 -18.12 -18.11 -11.32
C VAL A 17 -16.86 -17.87 -10.48
N PRO A 18 -16.77 -18.32 -9.21
CA PRO A 18 -15.56 -18.11 -8.44
C PRO A 18 -14.36 -18.88 -9.02
N ILE A 19 -14.55 -20.08 -9.57
CA ILE A 19 -13.46 -20.82 -10.22
C ILE A 19 -12.92 -20.04 -11.43
N ALA A 20 -13.79 -19.54 -12.30
CA ALA A 20 -13.40 -18.74 -13.45
C ALA A 20 -12.70 -17.45 -13.03
N ALA A 21 -13.19 -16.79 -11.98
CA ALA A 21 -12.54 -15.62 -11.40
C ALA A 21 -11.13 -15.96 -10.88
N PHE A 22 -10.95 -17.08 -10.18
CA PHE A 22 -9.63 -17.50 -9.71
C PHE A 22 -8.68 -17.85 -10.85
N VAL A 23 -9.14 -18.51 -11.90
CA VAL A 23 -8.30 -18.82 -13.06
C VAL A 23 -7.89 -17.55 -13.80
N HIS A 24 -8.79 -16.58 -13.95
CA HIS A 24 -8.50 -15.34 -14.66
C HIS A 24 -7.66 -14.37 -13.84
N PHE A 25 -8.08 -14.05 -12.62
CA PHE A 25 -7.42 -13.05 -11.76
C PHE A 25 -6.27 -13.63 -10.94
N GLY A 26 -6.18 -14.96 -10.80
CA GLY A 26 -5.08 -15.64 -10.12
C GLY A 26 -3.87 -15.88 -11.02
N ASP A 27 -3.96 -15.57 -12.32
CA ASP A 27 -2.81 -15.62 -13.22
C ASP A 27 -1.76 -14.58 -12.78
N PRO A 28 -0.53 -15.02 -12.44
CA PRO A 28 0.56 -14.12 -12.09
C PRO A 28 0.86 -13.08 -13.17
N GLU A 29 0.65 -13.42 -14.44
CA GLU A 29 0.92 -12.51 -15.54
C GLU A 29 -0.12 -11.40 -15.62
N TRP A 30 -1.41 -11.75 -15.50
CA TRP A 30 -2.50 -10.77 -15.40
C TRP A 30 -2.24 -9.77 -14.26
N TYR A 31 -1.82 -10.26 -13.10
CA TYR A 31 -1.49 -9.40 -11.95
C TYR A 31 -0.34 -8.42 -12.26
N LYS A 32 0.74 -8.89 -12.88
CA LYS A 32 1.89 -8.06 -13.24
C LYS A 32 1.55 -7.01 -14.27
N GLU A 33 0.69 -7.33 -15.23
CA GLU A 33 0.32 -6.42 -16.32
C GLU A 33 -0.72 -5.38 -15.89
N HIS A 34 -1.66 -5.76 -15.02
CA HIS A 34 -2.82 -4.91 -14.70
C HIS A 34 -2.70 -4.26 -13.31
N VAL A 35 -2.31 -5.03 -12.29
CA VAL A 35 -2.32 -4.55 -10.90
C VAL A 35 -1.07 -3.74 -10.56
N ILE A 36 0.12 -4.22 -10.92
CA ILE A 36 1.38 -3.53 -10.60
C ILE A 36 1.45 -2.13 -11.23
N PRO A 37 1.15 -1.93 -12.53
CA PRO A 37 1.26 -0.62 -13.15
C PRO A 37 0.24 0.36 -12.59
N TYR A 38 -0.95 -0.13 -12.25
CA TYR A 38 -1.98 0.68 -11.60
C TYR A 38 -1.55 1.10 -10.18
N ARG A 39 -1.00 0.17 -9.38
CA ARG A 39 -0.43 0.47 -8.05
C ARG A 39 0.63 1.56 -8.13
N ASN A 40 1.54 1.48 -9.10
CA ASN A 40 2.63 2.43 -9.28
C ASN A 40 2.15 3.83 -9.71
N LYS A 41 0.95 3.95 -10.29
CA LYS A 41 0.33 5.26 -10.59
C LYS A 41 -0.31 5.89 -9.36
N LEU A 42 -0.87 5.07 -8.46
CA LEU A 42 -1.58 5.55 -7.28
C LEU A 42 -0.66 5.88 -6.12
N PHE A 43 0.39 5.07 -5.91
CA PHE A 43 1.28 5.19 -4.77
C PHE A 43 2.67 5.67 -5.20
N PRO A 44 3.33 6.51 -4.38
CA PRO A 44 4.71 6.87 -4.62
C PRO A 44 5.61 5.61 -4.62
N PRO A 45 6.72 5.62 -5.38
CA PRO A 45 7.68 4.52 -5.38
C PRO A 45 8.14 4.16 -3.96
N PRO A 46 8.40 2.88 -3.67
CA PRO A 46 8.82 2.43 -2.34
C PRO A 46 10.10 3.14 -1.87
N ASP A 47 11.02 3.47 -2.78
CA ASP A 47 12.26 4.20 -2.48
C ASP A 47 12.03 5.64 -1.98
N ARG A 48 10.85 6.21 -2.26
CA ARG A 48 10.46 7.55 -1.79
C ARG A 48 9.64 7.53 -0.51
N THR A 49 9.42 6.35 0.07
CA THR A 49 8.63 6.18 1.28
C THR A 49 9.47 5.50 2.36
N VAL A 50 9.19 5.83 3.62
CA VAL A 50 9.86 5.19 4.74
C VAL A 50 9.23 3.81 4.95
N GLN A 51 9.87 2.77 4.40
CA GLN A 51 9.38 1.39 4.50
C GLN A 51 9.62 0.79 5.90
N ASN A 52 10.67 1.24 6.59
CA ASN A 52 11.06 0.72 7.89
C ASN A 52 10.63 1.68 8.99
N ILE A 53 9.37 1.55 9.40
CA ILE A 53 8.81 2.32 10.51
C ILE A 53 9.12 1.59 11.82
N PRO A 54 9.66 2.26 12.85
CA PRO A 54 9.85 1.65 14.16
C PRO A 54 8.52 1.19 14.74
N THR A 55 8.44 -0.08 15.16
CA THR A 55 7.22 -0.66 15.75
C THR A 55 7.28 -0.73 17.27
N ASP A 56 8.48 -0.68 17.86
CA ASP A 56 8.68 -0.69 19.30
C ASP A 56 8.62 0.71 19.91
N SER A 57 8.07 0.81 21.11
CA SER A 57 7.84 2.07 21.82
C SER A 57 9.13 2.85 22.11
N VAL A 58 10.24 2.15 22.41
CA VAL A 58 11.52 2.79 22.69
C VAL A 58 12.11 3.34 21.41
N ALA A 59 12.10 2.53 20.34
CA ALA A 59 12.59 2.93 19.02
C ALA A 59 11.81 4.11 18.45
N ILE A 60 10.48 4.16 18.65
CA ILE A 60 9.64 5.29 18.25
C ILE A 60 10.07 6.58 18.98
N ARG A 61 10.26 6.52 20.31
CA ARG A 61 10.66 7.70 21.09
C ARG A 61 12.03 8.22 20.65
N GLN A 62 12.98 7.32 20.42
CA GLN A 62 14.32 7.69 19.94
C GLN A 62 14.26 8.38 18.58
N GLU A 63 13.49 7.84 17.63
CA GLU A 63 13.35 8.44 16.30
C GLU A 63 12.64 9.81 16.35
N LEU A 64 11.64 9.97 17.24
CA LEU A 64 10.98 11.25 17.46
C LEU A 64 11.94 12.32 17.99
N GLU A 65 12.80 11.98 18.96
CA GLU A 65 13.79 12.91 19.49
C GLU A 65 14.82 13.30 18.41
N ARG A 66 15.26 12.34 17.58
CA ARG A 66 16.11 12.61 16.41
C ARG A 66 15.46 13.62 15.46
N ILE A 67 14.20 13.41 15.10
CA ILE A 67 13.45 14.30 14.20
C ILE A 67 13.28 15.70 14.79
N LYS A 68 13.00 15.81 16.10
CA LYS A 68 12.89 17.12 16.78
C LYS A 68 14.22 17.87 16.75
N ALA A 69 15.33 17.19 17.07
CA ALA A 69 16.66 17.79 17.06
C ALA A 69 17.03 18.29 15.65
N GLU A 70 16.77 17.49 14.61
CA GLU A 70 17.01 17.87 13.21
C GLU A 70 16.20 19.11 12.80
N ARG A 71 14.94 19.21 13.23
CA ARG A 71 14.09 20.39 12.98
C ARG A 71 14.63 21.65 13.66
N MET A 72 15.04 21.53 14.93
CA MET A 72 15.60 22.66 15.68
C MET A 72 16.89 23.17 15.05
N ALA A 73 17.78 22.26 14.65
CA ALA A 73 19.03 22.61 13.96
C ALA A 73 18.78 23.31 12.62
N ARG A 74 17.84 22.80 11.81
CA ARG A 74 17.46 23.43 10.53
C ARG A 74 16.85 24.82 10.73
N ARG A 75 16.11 25.03 11.82
CA ARG A 75 15.53 26.33 12.14
C ARG A 75 16.62 27.33 12.54
N ALA A 76 17.52 26.95 13.45
CA ALA A 76 18.64 27.79 13.85
C ALA A 76 19.51 28.21 12.65
N ALA A 77 19.84 27.26 11.76
CA ALA A 77 20.62 27.55 10.55
C ALA A 77 19.93 28.54 9.60
N ARG A 78 18.59 28.53 9.52
CA ARG A 78 17.83 29.52 8.72
C ARG A 78 17.87 30.90 9.38
N GLU A 79 17.68 30.96 10.69
CA GLU A 79 17.72 32.20 11.46
C GLU A 79 19.12 32.86 11.38
N GLU A 80 20.20 32.08 11.42
CA GLU A 80 21.57 32.57 11.21
C GLU A 80 21.80 33.11 9.79
N GLN A 81 21.26 32.43 8.77
CA GLN A 81 21.35 32.89 7.38
C GLN A 81 20.57 34.19 7.14
N GLU A 82 19.44 34.39 7.82
CA GLU A 82 18.64 35.61 7.77
C GLU A 82 19.30 36.77 8.52
N GLN A 83 20.04 36.50 9.61
CA GLN A 83 20.78 37.53 10.35
C GLN A 83 22.09 37.97 9.65
N ASN A 84 22.70 37.08 8.87
CA ASN A 84 23.93 37.38 8.11
C ASN A 84 23.69 38.03 6.73
N LYS A 85 22.44 38.33 6.37
CA LYS A 85 22.06 38.93 5.09
C LYS A 85 21.58 40.37 5.28
#